data_AF-A0A1Z8M2R0-F1
#
_entry.id   AF-A0A1Z8M2R0-F1
#
_cell.length_a   1.000
_cell.length_b   1.000
_cell.length_c   1.000
_cell.angle_alpha   90.00
_cell.angle_beta   90.00
_cell.angle_gamma   90.00
#
_symmetry.space_group_name_H-M   'P 1'
#
loop_
_entity.id
_entity.type
_entity.pdbx_description
1 polymer ?
#
loop_
_entity_poly.entity_id
_entity_poly.type
_entity_poly.pdbx_seq_one_letter_code
_entity_poly.pdbx_strand_id
1 'polypeptide(L)' 'MELYQINKDPREQSNLARKQPDIVQRMRQLYDDWFQDVTDGWKVGIIHIGNDIENPIRLCRYQDSEYDNVFPLGWRVRIE' A
#
# COMPACT_ATOMS: atom_id res chain seq x y z
N MET A 1 -3.94 10.55 -11.61
CA MET A 1 -5.12 9.66 -11.56
C MET A 1 -5.57 9.37 -12.97
N GLU A 2 -5.92 8.12 -13.24
CA GLU A 2 -6.30 7.63 -14.57
C GLU A 2 -7.64 6.90 -14.47
N LEU A 3 -8.37 6.84 -15.59
CA LEU A 3 -9.66 6.16 -15.65
C LEU A 3 -9.75 5.41 -16.98
N TYR A 4 -10.00 4.10 -16.91
CA TYR A 4 -10.07 3.21 -18.07
C TYR A 4 -11.38 2.43 -18.06
N GLN A 5 -11.91 2.13 -19.25
CA GLN A 5 -13.05 1.23 -19.42
C GLN A 5 -12.54 -0.16 -19.80
N ILE A 6 -12.17 -0.98 -18.81
CA ILE A 6 -11.49 -2.27 -19.02
C ILE A 6 -12.20 -3.18 -20.03
N ASN A 7 -13.53 -3.23 -20.01
CA ASN A 7 -14.30 -4.06 -20.96
C ASN A 7 -14.11 -3.65 -22.44
N LYS A 8 -13.79 -2.37 -22.71
CA LYS A 8 -13.58 -1.82 -24.06
C LYS A 8 -12.11 -1.54 -24.36
N ASP A 9 -11.31 -1.33 -23.33
CA ASP A 9 -9.88 -1.04 -23.39
C ASP A 9 -9.12 -1.89 -22.37
N PRO A 10 -8.98 -3.21 -22.61
CA PRO A 10 -8.29 -4.12 -21.69
C PRO A 10 -6.79 -3.85 -21.55
N ARG A 11 -6.23 -3.02 -22.43
CA ARG A 11 -4.81 -2.65 -22.46
C ARG A 11 -4.55 -1.26 -21.88
N GLU A 12 -5.59 -0.60 -21.35
CA GLU A 12 -5.50 0.69 -20.66
C GLU A 12 -4.81 1.78 -21.51
N GLN A 13 -5.10 1.80 -22.81
CA GLN A 13 -4.44 2.73 -23.75
C GLN A 13 -5.16 4.09 -23.83
N SER A 14 -6.42 4.16 -23.40
CA SER A 14 -7.28 5.34 -23.54
C SER A 14 -7.69 5.89 -22.18
N ASN A 15 -6.89 6.82 -21.65
CA ASN A 15 -7.18 7.48 -20.39
C ASN A 15 -8.37 8.47 -20.52
N LEU A 16 -9.44 8.21 -19.78
CA LEU A 16 -10.69 8.98 -19.77
C LEU A 16 -10.78 9.98 -18.61
N ALA A 17 -9.77 10.08 -17.74
CA ALA A 17 -9.86 10.84 -16.50
C ALA A 17 -10.22 12.32 -16.72
N ARG A 18 -9.68 12.95 -17.77
CA ARG A 18 -10.01 14.34 -18.13
C ARG A 18 -11.41 14.52 -18.70
N LYS A 19 -11.99 13.45 -19.28
CA LYS A 19 -13.33 13.47 -19.91
C LYS A 19 -14.44 13.19 -18.89
N GLN A 20 -14.14 12.48 -17.81
CA GLN A 20 -15.10 12.07 -16.76
C GLN A 20 -14.53 12.34 -15.36
N PRO A 21 -14.27 13.62 -15.00
CA PRO A 21 -13.63 13.98 -13.74
C PRO A 21 -14.48 13.66 -12.49
N ASP A 22 -15.79 13.67 -12.65
CA ASP A 22 -16.80 13.29 -11.65
C ASP A 22 -16.68 11.81 -11.25
N ILE A 23 -16.50 10.92 -12.23
CA ILE A 23 -16.29 9.49 -11.96
C ILE A 23 -14.96 9.28 -11.25
N VAL A 24 -13.89 9.95 -11.69
CA VAL A 24 -12.58 9.89 -11.03
C VAL A 24 -12.70 10.29 -9.56
N GLN A 25 -13.37 11.39 -9.28
CA GLN A 25 -13.55 11.87 -7.90
C GLN A 25 -14.36 10.87 -7.06
N ARG A 26 -15.44 10.33 -7.59
CA ARG A 26 -16.26 9.32 -6.89
C ARG A 26 -15.46 8.04 -6.59
N MET A 27 -14.73 7.52 -7.57
CA MET A 27 -13.93 6.30 -7.39
C MET A 27 -12.79 6.53 -6.41
N ARG A 28 -12.18 7.73 -6.42
CA ARG A 28 -11.20 8.12 -5.41
C ARG A 28 -11.77 8.06 -4.00
N GLN A 29 -12.94 8.67 -3.80
CA GLN A 29 -13.58 8.67 -2.48
C GLN A 29 -13.86 7.24 -1.99
N LEU A 30 -14.39 6.37 -2.87
CA LEU A 30 -14.62 4.97 -2.53
C LEU A 30 -13.34 4.23 -2.16
N TYR A 31 -12.23 4.51 -2.85
CA TYR A 31 -10.93 3.97 -2.51
C TYR A 31 -10.43 4.48 -1.16
N ASP A 32 -10.50 5.80 -0.93
CA ASP A 32 -10.04 6.43 0.31
C ASP A 32 -10.85 5.90 1.52
N ASP A 33 -12.17 5.75 1.37
CA ASP A 33 -13.05 5.19 2.40
C ASP A 33 -12.72 3.71 2.69
N TRP A 34 -12.56 2.89 1.65
CA TRP A 34 -12.17 1.48 1.80
C TRP A 34 -10.79 1.35 2.44
N PHE A 35 -9.82 2.16 2.00
CA PHE A 35 -8.46 2.10 2.52
C PHE A 35 -8.42 2.49 3.99
N GLN A 36 -9.16 3.53 4.38
CA GLN A 36 -9.28 3.94 5.78
C GLN A 36 -9.91 2.83 6.63
N ASP A 37 -10.92 2.13 6.13
CA ASP A 37 -11.58 1.01 6.83
C ASP A 37 -10.62 -0.16 7.06
N VAL A 38 -9.92 -0.62 6.02
CA VAL A 38 -9.00 -1.78 6.13
C VAL A 38 -7.70 -1.47 6.85
N THR A 39 -7.31 -0.20 6.96
CA THR A 39 -6.11 0.23 7.69
C THR A 39 -6.42 0.72 9.11
N ASP A 40 -7.69 0.78 9.51
CA ASP A 40 -8.04 1.21 10.87
C ASP A 40 -7.45 0.26 11.91
N GLY A 41 -6.77 0.83 12.90
CA GLY A 41 -6.05 0.09 13.94
C GLY A 41 -4.82 -0.70 13.46
N TRP A 42 -4.48 -0.71 12.17
CA TRP A 42 -3.29 -1.40 11.68
C TRP A 42 -2.02 -0.72 12.19
N LYS A 43 -1.07 -1.52 12.65
CA LYS A 43 0.24 -1.06 13.12
C LYS A 43 1.33 -1.90 12.47
N VAL A 44 2.37 -1.21 11.99
CA VAL A 44 3.58 -1.86 11.49
C VAL A 44 4.20 -2.71 12.62
N GLY A 45 4.44 -3.99 12.33
CA GLY A 45 5.13 -4.90 13.24
C GLY A 45 6.62 -4.55 13.38
N ILE A 46 7.20 -4.86 14.55
CA ILE A 46 8.64 -4.71 14.80
C ILE A 46 9.32 -6.05 14.50
N ILE A 47 10.43 -6.02 13.77
CA ILE A 47 11.27 -7.22 13.59
C ILE A 47 12.19 -7.34 14.81
N HIS A 48 12.11 -8.46 15.54
CA HIS A 48 12.95 -8.73 16.70
C HIS A 48 14.16 -9.56 16.27
N ILE A 49 15.39 -9.09 16.48
CA ILE A 49 16.62 -9.82 16.15
C ILE A 49 17.34 -10.19 17.45
N GLY A 50 17.67 -11.48 17.60
CA GLY A 50 18.39 -12.00 18.79
C GLY A 50 17.49 -12.70 19.81
N ASN A 51 16.18 -12.78 19.58
CA ASN A 51 15.26 -13.43 20.50
C ASN A 51 15.41 -14.96 20.49
N ASP A 52 15.55 -15.58 21.67
CA ASP A 52 15.73 -17.03 21.85
C ASP A 52 14.54 -17.87 21.35
N ILE A 53 13.32 -17.30 21.30
CA ILE A 53 12.10 -17.99 20.82
C ILE A 53 12.19 -18.25 19.30
N GLU A 54 12.88 -17.38 18.56
CA GLU A 54 13.04 -17.46 17.10
C GLU A 54 14.53 -17.52 16.71
N ASN A 55 15.22 -18.57 17.16
CA ASN A 55 16.63 -18.82 16.85
C ASN A 55 16.81 -20.12 16.03
N PRO A 56 17.25 -20.07 14.76
CA PRO A 56 17.65 -18.88 14.01
C PRO A 56 16.46 -18.10 13.47
N ILE A 57 16.57 -16.76 13.44
CA ILE A 57 15.55 -15.91 12.84
C ILE A 57 15.53 -16.06 11.32
N ARG A 58 14.32 -16.06 10.73
CA ARG A 58 14.13 -15.99 9.28
C ARG A 58 13.75 -14.58 8.86
N LEU A 59 14.72 -13.85 8.32
CA LEU A 59 14.45 -12.57 7.66
C LEU A 59 13.88 -12.82 6.25
N CYS A 60 12.60 -12.53 6.08
CA CYS A 60 11.98 -12.45 4.76
C CYS A 60 12.19 -11.05 4.20
N ARG A 61 12.57 -10.93 2.92
CA ARG A 61 12.53 -9.65 2.21
C ARG A 61 11.08 -9.21 2.10
N TYR A 62 10.65 -8.37 3.03
CA TYR A 62 9.33 -7.77 2.99
C TYR A 62 9.44 -6.46 2.20
N GLN A 63 8.64 -6.35 1.13
CA GLN A 63 8.84 -5.34 0.08
C GLN A 63 8.32 -3.95 0.49
N ASP A 64 7.42 -3.90 1.47
CA ASP A 64 6.74 -2.68 1.90
C ASP A 64 7.36 -2.12 3.17
N SER A 65 8.42 -1.34 3.04
CA SER A 65 8.95 -0.55 4.17
C SER A 65 7.93 0.47 4.67
N GLU A 66 8.08 0.95 5.91
CA GLU A 66 7.37 2.14 6.36
C GLU A 66 7.68 3.31 5.39
N TYR A 67 6.66 4.00 4.89
CA TYR A 67 6.79 5.05 3.88
C TYR A 67 6.10 6.31 4.39
N ASP A 68 6.86 7.40 4.55
CA ASP A 68 6.34 8.69 5.05
C ASP A 68 5.90 9.64 3.92
N ASN A 69 5.60 9.09 2.73
CA ASN A 69 5.35 9.81 1.48
C ASN A 69 6.55 10.59 0.90
N VAL A 70 7.74 10.51 1.51
CA VAL A 70 8.95 11.20 1.02
C VAL A 70 10.13 10.23 0.87
N PHE A 71 10.34 9.32 1.82
CA PHE A 71 11.43 8.33 1.81
C PHE A 71 10.98 6.95 2.31
N PRO A 72 11.59 5.86 1.83
CA PRO A 72 11.47 4.57 2.49
C PRO A 72 12.21 4.61 3.83
N LEU A 73 11.47 4.52 4.94
CA LEU A 73 12.01 4.53 6.30
C LEU A 73 12.60 3.17 6.70
N GLY A 74 12.44 2.15 5.86
CA GLY A 74 12.91 0.79 6.14
C GLY A 74 12.02 0.05 7.15
N TRP A 75 12.61 -0.93 7.82
CA TRP A 75 11.93 -1.75 8.84
C TRP A 75 12.39 -1.32 10.22
N ARG A 76 11.44 -1.13 11.14
CA ARG A 76 11.77 -0.96 12.55
C ARG A 76 12.22 -2.30 13.12
N VAL A 77 13.46 -2.31 13.61
CA VAL A 77 14.11 -3.48 14.20
C VAL A 77 14.35 -3.22 15.68
N ARG A 78 14.13 -4.23 16.51
CA ARG A 78 14.61 -4.29 17.89
C ARG A 78 15.69 -5.36 17.99
N ILE A 79 16.84 -4.98 18.56
CA ILE A 79 17.92 -5.91 18.89
C ILE A 79 17.74 -6.28 20.36
N GLU A 80 17.78 -7.58 20.64
CA GLU A 80 17.66 -8.17 21.98
C GLU A 80 18.92 -8.97 22.32
#